data_AF-A0A3S9SHK0-F1
#
_entry.id   AF-A0A3S9SHK0-F1
#
_cell.length_a   1.000
_cell.length_b   1.000
_cell.length_c   1.000
_cell.angle_alpha   90.00
_cell.angle_beta   90.00
_cell.angle_gamma   90.00
#
_symmetry.space_group_name_H-M   'P 1'
#
loop_
_entity.id
_entity.type
_entity.pdbx_description
1 polymer ?
#
loop_
_entity_poly.entity_id
_entity_poly.type
_entity_poly.pdbx_seq_one_letter_code
_entity_poly.pdbx_strand_id
1 'polypeptide(L)'
;MQNNIPAQLIAAVAIPENHHQDLDAVSCRWQPLGFYTDREAAHQACLTFIAALPPEQAAEAGYSIMQPGSPLFDRLLARLPQTSR
;
A
#
# COMPACT_ATOMS: atom_id res chain seq x y z
N MET A 1 -28.30 1.13 -15.75
CA MET A 1 -27.37 -0.01 -15.66
C MET A 1 -26.17 0.45 -14.86
N GLN A 2 -26.02 0.00 -13.61
CA GLN A 2 -24.83 0.30 -12.81
C GLN A 2 -23.69 -0.53 -13.37
N ASN A 3 -22.69 0.14 -13.96
CA ASN A 3 -21.44 -0.52 -14.34
C ASN A 3 -20.76 -1.01 -13.06
N ASN A 4 -20.94 -2.28 -12.72
CA ASN A 4 -20.14 -2.99 -11.73
C ASN A 4 -18.72 -3.14 -12.29
N ILE A 5 -17.95 -2.05 -12.28
CA ILE A 5 -16.50 -2.15 -12.31
C ILE A 5 -16.16 -2.85 -10.98
N PRO A 6 -15.61 -4.07 -10.96
CA PRO A 6 -15.21 -4.71 -9.72
C PRO A 6 -14.32 -3.73 -8.98
N ALA A 7 -14.68 -3.38 -7.73
CA ALA A 7 -13.96 -2.39 -6.94
C ALA A 7 -12.50 -2.86 -6.80
N GLN A 8 -11.61 -2.29 -7.61
CA GLN A 8 -10.20 -2.64 -7.57
C GLN A 8 -9.62 -2.02 -6.31
N LEU A 9 -9.17 -2.88 -5.40
CA LEU A 9 -8.48 -2.50 -4.19
C LEU A 9 -7.01 -2.24 -4.54
N ILE A 10 -6.42 -1.24 -3.89
CA ILE A 10 -4.96 -1.06 -3.90
C ILE A 10 -4.43 -1.51 -2.56
N ALA A 11 -3.54 -2.51 -2.58
CA ALA A 11 -2.74 -2.87 -1.42
C ALA A 11 -1.50 -1.98 -1.41
N ALA A 12 -1.21 -1.34 -0.27
CA ALA A 12 -0.01 -0.52 -0.11
C ALA A 12 0.60 -0.70 1.28
N VAL A 13 1.92 -0.68 1.33
CA VAL A 13 2.72 -0.78 2.57
C VAL A 13 3.33 0.57 2.85
N ALA A 14 3.24 1.05 4.10
CA ALA A 14 3.94 2.21 4.58
C ALA A 14 5.31 1.76 5.09
N ILE A 15 6.36 2.02 4.30
CA ILE A 15 7.74 1.63 4.61
C ILE A 15 8.40 2.76 5.42
N PRO A 16 8.90 2.51 6.63
CA PRO A 16 9.69 3.47 7.39
C PRO A 16 10.95 3.87 6.61
N GLU A 17 11.21 5.17 6.47
CA GLU A 17 12.44 5.67 5.82
C GLU A 17 13.37 6.36 6.82
N ASN A 18 12.84 7.27 7.64
CA ASN A 18 13.62 8.02 8.63
C ASN A 18 12.88 8.14 9.94
N HIS A 19 13.61 7.93 11.04
CA HIS A 19 13.12 8.22 12.38
C HIS A 19 13.53 9.64 12.79
N HIS A 20 12.56 10.49 13.10
CA HIS A 20 12.73 11.87 13.53
C HIS A 20 12.69 11.92 15.07
N GLN A 21 13.88 11.85 15.69
CA GLN A 21 14.04 11.85 17.15
C GLN A 21 13.52 13.13 17.81
N ASP A 22 13.49 14.23 17.08
CA ASP A 22 12.99 15.52 17.53
C ASP A 22 11.46 15.55 17.68
N LEU A 23 10.75 14.68 16.96
CA LEU A 23 9.28 14.63 16.91
C LEU A 23 8.69 13.33 17.45
N ASP A 24 9.55 12.38 17.84
CA ASP A 24 9.17 10.99 18.16
C ASP A 24 8.25 10.40 17.06
N ALA A 25 8.64 10.63 15.80
CA ALA A 25 7.82 10.32 14.63
C ALA A 25 8.64 9.61 13.55
N VAL A 26 7.99 8.71 12.82
CA VAL A 26 8.61 7.94 11.74
C VAL A 26 8.03 8.43 10.41
N SER A 27 8.91 8.91 9.54
CA SER A 27 8.55 9.24 8.16
C SER A 27 8.42 7.95 7.37
N CYS A 28 7.25 7.73 6.78
CA CYS A 28 6.96 6.55 5.96
C CYS A 28 6.73 6.91 4.50
N ARG A 29 7.30 6.10 3.61
CA ARG A 29 6.96 6.12 2.19
C ARG A 29 5.94 5.03 1.89
N TRP A 30 4.81 5.43 1.33
CA TRP A 30 3.84 4.47 0.80
C TRP A 30 4.40 3.78 -0.44
N GLN A 31 4.38 2.45 -0.46
CA GLN A 31 4.71 1.60 -1.60
C GLN A 31 3.44 0.85 -2.03
N PRO A 32 2.82 1.20 -3.17
CA PRO A 32 1.72 0.42 -3.70
C PRO A 32 2.25 -0.91 -4.25
N LEU A 33 1.53 -2.00 -3.99
CA LEU A 33 1.92 -3.36 -4.40
C LEU A 33 1.20 -3.81 -5.67
N GLY A 34 -0.02 -3.34 -5.91
CA GLY A 34 -0.80 -3.70 -7.09
C GLY A 34 -2.30 -3.53 -6.89
N PHE A 35 -3.04 -3.95 -7.92
CA PHE A 35 -4.49 -4.07 -7.87
C PHE A 35 -4.91 -5.46 -7.41
N TYR A 36 -5.95 -5.49 -6.59
CA TYR A 36 -6.52 -6.71 -6.07
C TYR A 36 -8.04 -6.63 -6.17
N THR A 37 -8.65 -7.71 -6.64
CA THR A 37 -10.12 -7.88 -6.64
C THR A 37 -10.63 -8.51 -5.36
N ASP A 38 -9.73 -9.04 -4.55
CA ASP A 38 -10.02 -9.74 -3.31
C ASP A 38 -9.22 -9.15 -2.14
N ARG A 39 -9.89 -8.97 -1.00
CA ARG A 39 -9.30 -8.33 0.17
C ARG A 39 -8.30 -9.25 0.87
N GLU A 40 -8.52 -10.56 0.84
CA GLU A 40 -7.61 -11.54 1.44
C GLU A 40 -6.30 -11.61 0.65
N ALA A 41 -6.38 -11.65 -0.68
CA ALA A 41 -5.22 -11.59 -1.57
C ALA A 41 -4.42 -10.29 -1.38
N ALA A 42 -5.11 -9.14 -1.29
CA ALA A 42 -4.48 -7.85 -0.99
C ALA A 42 -3.75 -7.86 0.37
N HIS A 43 -4.39 -8.45 1.38
CA HIS A 43 -3.84 -8.56 2.71
C HIS A 43 -2.59 -9.46 2.73
N GLN A 44 -2.67 -10.65 2.14
CA GLN A 44 -1.55 -11.58 2.04
C GLN A 44 -0.36 -10.98 1.29
N ALA A 45 -0.62 -10.21 0.23
CA ALA A 45 0.44 -9.50 -0.49
C ALA A 45 1.16 -8.48 0.40
N CYS A 46 0.42 -7.69 1.19
CA CYS A 46 1.01 -6.78 2.17
C CYS A 46 1.87 -7.52 3.20
N LEU A 47 1.35 -8.59 3.80
CA LEU A 47 2.09 -9.37 4.80
C LEU A 47 3.35 -10.00 4.22
N THR A 48 3.25 -10.57 3.01
CA THR A 48 4.39 -11.16 2.30
C THR A 48 5.46 -10.10 2.01
N PHE A 49 5.06 -8.91 1.59
CA PHE A 49 5.98 -7.81 1.33
C PHE A 49 6.67 -7.35 2.63
N ILE A 50 5.92 -7.15 3.71
CA ILE A 50 6.48 -6.73 5.01
C ILE A 50 7.45 -7.79 5.56
N ALA A 51 7.13 -9.07 5.43
CA ALA A 51 8.00 -10.16 5.85
C ALA A 51 9.33 -10.22 5.09
N ALA A 52 9.40 -9.62 3.89
CA ALA A 52 10.61 -9.52 3.09
C ALA A 52 11.43 -8.25 3.34
N LEU A 53 10.94 -7.31 4.18
CA LEU A 53 11.68 -6.12 4.55
C LEU A 53 12.80 -6.44 5.55
N PRO A 54 13.84 -5.57 5.65
CA PRO A 54 14.78 -5.62 6.76
C PRO A 54 14.06 -5.60 8.11
N PRO A 55 14.56 -6.33 9.14
CA PRO A 55 13.86 -6.48 10.42
C PRO A 55 13.50 -5.14 11.08
N GLU A 56 14.39 -4.16 11.03
CA GLU A 56 14.13 -2.83 11.57
C GLU A 56 12.94 -2.12 10.87
N GLN A 57 12.79 -2.28 9.56
CA GLN A 57 11.67 -1.70 8.81
C GLN A 57 10.40 -2.51 9.01
N ALA A 58 10.49 -3.84 9.06
CA ALA A 58 9.33 -4.71 9.24
C ALA A 58 8.64 -4.49 10.59
N ALA A 59 9.41 -4.15 11.64
CA ALA A 59 8.88 -3.89 12.97
C ALA A 59 7.96 -2.65 13.03
N GLU A 60 8.22 -1.65 12.19
CA GLU A 60 7.49 -0.37 12.17
C GLU A 60 6.63 -0.21 10.90
N ALA A 61 6.70 -1.15 9.96
CA ALA A 61 5.93 -1.11 8.73
C ALA A 61 4.44 -1.32 8.99
N GLY A 62 3.64 -0.40 8.42
CA GLY A 62 2.18 -0.52 8.38
C GLY A 62 1.70 -0.91 6.98
N TYR A 63 0.43 -1.28 6.84
CA TYR A 63 -0.19 -1.45 5.53
C TYR A 63 -1.62 -0.92 5.50
N SER A 64 -2.11 -0.66 4.30
CA SER A 64 -3.50 -0.29 4.06
C SER A 64 -4.01 -0.93 2.77
N ILE A 65 -5.26 -1.39 2.81
CA ILE A 65 -5.99 -1.89 1.66
C ILE A 65 -7.07 -0.86 1.35
N MET A 66 -6.87 -0.11 0.28
CA MET A 66 -7.69 1.05 -0.03
C MET A 66 -8.72 0.73 -1.11
N GLN A 67 -9.93 1.21 -0.88
CA GLN A 67 -10.98 1.30 -1.88
C GLN A 67 -10.86 2.60 -2.67
N PRO A 68 -11.41 2.64 -3.90
CA PRO A 68 -11.53 3.87 -4.67
C PRO A 68 -12.25 4.98 -3.88
N GLY A 69 -11.89 6.24 -4.14
CA GLY A 69 -12.59 7.40 -3.59
C GLY A 69 -11.85 8.19 -2.51
N SER A 70 -10.59 7.84 -2.20
CA SER A 70 -9.72 8.67 -1.36
C SER A 70 -8.61 9.33 -2.19
N PRO A 71 -8.15 10.55 -1.85
CA PRO A 71 -7.03 11.19 -2.56
C PRO A 71 -5.73 10.38 -2.50
N LEU A 72 -5.56 9.59 -1.45
CA LEU A 72 -4.42 8.68 -1.32
C LEU A 72 -4.50 7.53 -2.32
N PHE A 73 -5.70 6.98 -2.57
CA PHE A 73 -5.93 5.96 -3.59
C PHE A 73 -5.47 6.46 -4.96
N ASP A 74 -5.90 7.66 -5.39
CA ASP A 74 -5.53 8.21 -6.71
C ASP A 74 -4.03 8.45 -6.85
N ARG A 75 -3.36 8.90 -5.78
CA ARG A 75 -1.90 9.07 -5.77
C ARG A 75 -1.14 7.75 -5.89
N LEU A 76 -1.64 6.70 -5.23
CA LEU A 76 -1.02 5.38 -5.28
C LEU A 76 -1.31 4.68 -6.61
N LEU A 77 -2.51 4.86 -7.13
CA LEU A 77 -2.91 4.45 -8.48
C LEU A 77 -1.95 5.03 -9.53
N ALA A 78 -1.65 6.33 -9.47
CA ALA A 78 -0.74 6.98 -10.40
C ALA A 78 0.72 6.48 -10.30
N ARG A 79 1.11 5.89 -9.17
CA ARG A 79 2.46 5.38 -8.91
C ARG A 79 2.63 3.90 -9.22
N LEU A 80 1.53 3.16 -9.34
CA LEU A 80 1.60 1.79 -9.84
C LEU A 80 2.16 1.81 -11.26
N PRO A 81 3.05 0.88 -11.61
CA PRO A 81 3.48 0.76 -12.99
C PRO A 81 2.23 0.60 -13.85
N GLN A 82 1.99 1.58 -14.74
CA GLN A 82 0.98 1.42 -15.76
C GLN A 82 1.50 0.33 -16.68
N THR A 83 1.11 -0.92 -16.43
CA THR A 83 1.28 -2.00 -17.40
C THR A 83 0.52 -1.58 -18.65
N SER A 84 1.22 -0.92 -19.55
CA SER A 84 0.79 -0.74 -20.93
C SER A 84 0.89 -2.09 -21.60
N ARG A 85 -0.28 -2.73 -21.69
CA ARG A 85 -0.65 -3.85 -22.59
C ARG A 85 -0.02 -5.21 -22.35
#